data_AF-A0A7U4TGU4-F1
#
_entry.id   AF-A0A7U4TGU4-F1
#
_cell.length_a   1.000
_cell.length_b   1.000
_cell.length_c   1.000
_cell.angle_alpha   90.00
_cell.angle_beta   90.00
_cell.angle_gamma   90.00
#
_symmetry.space_group_name_H-M   'P 1'
#
loop_
_entity.id
_entity.type
_entity.pdbx_description
1 polymer ?
#
loop_
_entity_poly.entity_id
_entity_poly.type
_entity_poly.pdbx_seq_one_letter_code
_entity_poly.pdbx_strand_id
1 'polypeptide(L)' 'MIIVATLDTDPGIKTSKGIYECEMYILSKNHYQIELLANLDKVPEKGAIVIVSFPKPQRGSGFPARVFAILP' A
#
# COMPACT_ATOMS: atom_id res chain seq x y z
N MET A 1 -6.44 -1.25 5.34
CA MET A 1 -5.24 -0.84 4.59
C MET A 1 -4.61 -2.10 4.02
N ILE A 2 -4.08 -2.05 2.81
CA ILE A 2 -3.27 -3.12 2.21
C ILE A 2 -1.89 -2.57 1.82
N ILE A 3 -0.88 -3.43 1.87
CA ILE A 3 0.50 -3.07 1.51
C ILE A 3 1.09 -4.18 0.65
N VAL A 4 1.75 -3.81 -0.45
CA VAL A 4 2.43 -4.74 -1.36
C VAL A 4 3.84 -4.24 -1.70
N ALA A 5 4.73 -5.17 -2.05
CA ALA A 5 6.06 -4.87 -2.57
C ALA A 5 6.07 -4.63 -4.10
N THR A 6 4.96 -4.93 -4.77
CA THR A 6 4.79 -4.83 -6.21
C THR A 6 4.34 -3.43 -6.66
N LEU A 7 4.33 -3.22 -7.98
CA LEU A 7 3.90 -1.97 -8.62
C LEU A 7 2.39 -1.71 -8.55
N ASP A 8 1.60 -2.71 -8.16
CA ASP A 8 0.15 -2.64 -8.09
C ASP A 8 -0.31 -3.55 -6.95
N THR A 9 -1.44 -3.19 -6.35
CA THR A 9 -2.13 -3.94 -5.29
C THR A 9 -2.80 -5.20 -5.85
N ASP A 10 -3.20 -5.18 -7.11
CA ASP A 10 -3.78 -6.31 -7.84
C ASP A 10 -2.71 -7.10 -8.63
N PRO A 11 -2.91 -8.42 -8.84
CA PRO A 11 -1.99 -9.23 -9.64
C PRO A 11 -1.87 -8.73 -11.09
N GLY A 12 -0.64 -8.68 -11.62
CA GLY A 12 -0.36 -8.21 -12.99
C GLY A 12 -1.18 -8.87 -14.11
N ILE A 13 -1.54 -10.15 -13.96
CA ILE A 13 -2.39 -10.87 -14.92
C ILE A 13 -3.84 -10.34 -14.98
N LYS A 14 -4.31 -9.69 -13.91
CA LYS A 14 -5.62 -9.03 -13.83
C LYS A 14 -5.53 -7.59 -14.30
N THR A 15 -4.52 -6.84 -13.84
CA THR A 15 -4.36 -5.42 -14.19
C THR A 15 -4.08 -5.22 -15.68
N SER A 16 -3.35 -6.14 -16.31
CA SER A 16 -3.18 -6.21 -17.77
C SER A 16 -4.48 -6.38 -18.57
N LYS A 17 -5.58 -6.74 -17.91
CA LYS A 17 -6.94 -6.83 -18.46
C LYS A 17 -7.86 -5.72 -17.96
N GLY A 18 -7.34 -4.74 -17.22
CA GLY A 18 -8.10 -3.65 -16.61
C GLY A 18 -8.94 -4.07 -15.40
N ILE A 19 -8.60 -5.18 -14.74
CA ILE A 19 -9.31 -5.70 -13.58
C ILE A 19 -8.53 -5.35 -12.30
N TYR A 20 -9.15 -4.55 -11.43
CA TYR A 20 -8.56 -3.99 -10.19
C TYR A 20 -9.44 -4.25 -8.97
N GLU A 21 -9.80 -5.52 -8.75
CA GLU A 21 -10.80 -5.88 -7.73
C GLU A 21 -10.32 -5.60 -6.31
N CYS A 22 -9.02 -5.79 -6.03
CA CYS A 22 -8.45 -5.56 -4.71
C CYS A 22 -8.40 -4.06 -4.40
N GLU A 23 -7.87 -3.25 -5.32
CA GLU A 23 -7.87 -1.79 -5.22
C GLU A 23 -9.30 -1.27 -5.04
N MET A 24 -10.23 -1.66 -5.93
CA MET A 24 -11.62 -1.22 -5.86
C MET A 24 -12.27 -1.60 -4.53
N TYR A 25 -12.02 -2.81 -4.02
CA TYR A 25 -12.53 -3.25 -2.74
C TYR A 25 -11.97 -2.41 -1.58
N ILE A 26 -10.66 -2.17 -1.53
CA ILE A 26 -10.02 -1.43 -0.44
C ILE A 26 -10.41 0.06 -0.47
N LEU A 27 -10.33 0.71 -1.63
CA LEU A 27 -10.61 2.14 -1.77
C LEU A 27 -12.10 2.46 -1.58
N SER A 28 -13.01 1.59 -2.05
CA SER A 28 -14.46 1.77 -1.83
C SER A 28 -14.87 1.71 -0.35
N LYS A 29 -14.02 1.11 0.50
CA LYS A 29 -14.19 1.06 1.96
C LYS A 29 -13.51 2.22 2.69
N ASN A 30 -13.06 3.23 1.96
CA ASN A 30 -12.35 4.39 2.51
C ASN A 30 -11.10 3.99 3.31
N HIS A 31 -10.35 3.02 2.78
CA HIS A 31 -9.05 2.61 3.29
C HIS A 31 -7.94 2.99 2.31
N TYR A 32 -6.72 3.11 2.84
CA TYR A 32 -5.52 3.38 2.04
C TYR A 32 -4.87 2.08 1.52
N GLN A 33 -4.13 2.20 0.42
CA GLN A 33 -3.19 1.20 -0.07
C GLN A 33 -1.78 1.80 -0.14
N ILE A 34 -0.76 0.94 -0.05
CA ILE A 34 0.65 1.31 -0.27
C ILE A 34 1.30 0.26 -1.18
N GLU A 35 1.97 0.74 -2.21
CA GLU A 35 2.69 -0.06 -3.19
C GLU A 35 4.19 0.16 -3.07
N LEU A 36 4.97 -0.72 -3.73
CA LEU A 36 6.43 -0.63 -3.79
C LEU A 36 7.12 -0.60 -2.42
N LEU A 37 6.56 -1.30 -1.42
CA LEU A 37 7.19 -1.38 -0.11
C LEU A 37 8.45 -2.26 -0.15
N ALA A 38 9.53 -1.78 0.47
CA ALA A 38 10.81 -2.48 0.55
C ALA A 38 11.10 -3.00 1.96
N ASN A 39 12.05 -3.94 2.07
CA ASN A 39 12.55 -4.51 3.35
C ASN A 39 11.48 -5.25 4.19
N LEU A 40 10.43 -5.80 3.57
CA LEU A 40 9.41 -6.58 4.28
C LEU A 40 9.99 -7.83 4.96
N ASP A 41 11.08 -8.38 4.42
CA ASP A 41 11.87 -9.47 4.99
C ASP A 41 12.54 -9.13 6.33
N LYS A 42 12.66 -7.83 6.66
CA LYS A 42 13.27 -7.34 7.90
C LYS A 42 12.25 -7.00 8.98
N VAL A 43 10.96 -7.25 8.74
CA VAL A 43 9.86 -6.98 9.67
C VAL A 43 9.32 -8.31 10.20
N PRO A 44 9.08 -8.46 11.52
CA PRO A 44 8.46 -9.67 12.05
C PRO A 44 7.03 -9.82 11.52
N GLU A 45 6.52 -11.06 11.48
CA GLU A 45 5.15 -11.36 11.04
C GLU A 45 4.08 -10.56 11.81
N LYS A 46 4.35 -10.24 13.08
CA LYS A 46 3.48 -9.42 13.94
C LYS A 46 4.29 -8.60 14.95
N GLY A 47 3.65 -7.56 15.49
CA GLY A 47 4.20 -6.74 16.58
C GLY A 47 4.94 -5.48 16.13
N ALA A 48 5.24 -5.33 14.83
CA ALA A 48 5.76 -4.09 14.30
C ALA A 48 4.65 -3.02 14.13
N ILE A 49 5.01 -1.76 14.30
CA ILE A 49 4.17 -0.60 13.98
C ILE A 49 4.66 0.01 12.68
N VAL A 50 3.79 0.16 11.69
CA VAL A 50 4.12 0.79 10.40
C VAL A 50 3.66 2.25 10.41
N ILE A 51 4.61 3.17 10.20
CA ILE A 51 4.34 4.60 10.06
C ILE A 51 4.38 4.95 8.58
N VAL A 52 3.27 5.51 8.08
CA VAL A 52 3.08 5.91 6.69
C VAL A 52 2.83 7.41 6.66
N SER A 53 3.79 8.17 6.14
CA SER A 53 3.71 9.63 6.05
C SER A 53 3.77 10.11 4.62
N PHE A 54 2.89 11.05 4.26
CA PHE A 54 2.80 11.62 2.93
C PHE A 54 2.28 13.08 3.01
N PRO A 55 2.72 13.98 2.12
CA PRO A 55 2.09 15.27 1.92
C PRO A 55 0.59 15.14 1.62
N LYS A 56 -0.21 16.16 1.98
CA LYS A 56 -1.65 16.21 1.72
C LYS A 56 -1.93 17.09 0.50
N PRO A 57 -1.78 16.58 -0.74
CA PRO A 57 -2.09 17.35 -1.94
C PRO A 57 -3.58 17.73 -1.96
N GLN A 58 -3.89 18.94 -2.42
CA GLN A 58 -5.27 19.39 -2.58
C GLN A 58 -5.98 18.50 -3.60
N ARG A 59 -7.03 17.79 -3.16
CA ARG A 59 -7.81 16.84 -3.99
C ARG A 59 -6.96 15.72 -4.63
N GLY A 60 -5.81 15.37 -4.05
CA GLY A 60 -5.00 14.28 -4.59
C GLY A 60 -5.59 12.90 -4.26
N SER A 61 -5.50 11.99 -5.23
CA SER A 61 -5.86 10.58 -5.08
C SER A 61 -4.77 9.74 -4.41
N GLY A 62 -3.52 10.20 -4.47
CA GLY A 62 -2.35 9.55 -3.88
C GLY A 62 -1.11 10.44 -3.95
N PHE A 63 -0.05 10.05 -3.23
CA PHE A 63 1.24 10.73 -3.24
C PHE A 63 2.34 9.76 -2.75
N PRO A 64 3.60 9.88 -3.21
CA PRO A 64 4.71 9.09 -2.65
C PRO A 64 4.78 9.19 -1.12
N ALA A 65 4.79 8.04 -0.45
CA ALA A 65 4.86 7.98 1.01
C ALA A 65 6.28 7.65 1.47
N ARG A 66 6.70 8.27 2.58
CA ARG A 66 7.80 7.75 3.38
C ARG A 66 7.22 6.78 4.40
N VAL A 67 7.58 5.51 4.25
CA VAL A 67 7.15 4.42 5.13
C VAL A 67 8.34 3.88 5.91
N PHE A 68 8.16 3.67 7.21
CA PHE A 68 9.13 2.98 8.05
C PHE A 68 8.41 2.19 9.15
N ALA A 69 9.08 1.15 9.65
CA ALA A 69 8.56 0.31 10.72
C ALA A 69 9.32 0.57 12.02
N ILE A 70 8.60 0.56 13.13
CA ILE A 70 9.14 0.47 14.49
C ILE A 70 8.98 -1.00 14.90
N LEU A 71 10.10 -1.66 15.17
CA LEU A 71 10.14 -3.07 15.55
C LEU A 71 9.99 -3.21 17.08
N PRO A 72 9.45 -4.34 17.57
CA PRO A 72 9.33 -4.62 19.00
C PRO A 72 10.67 -4.80 19.71
#